data_AF-A0A9P6FV82-F1
#
_entry.id   AF-A0A9P6FV82-F1
#
_cell.length_a   1.000
_cell.length_b   1.000
_cell.length_c   1.000
_cell.angle_alpha   90.00
_cell.angle_beta   90.00
_cell.angle_gamma   90.00
#
_symmetry.space_group_name_H-M   'P 1'
#
loop_
_entity.id
_entity.type
_entity.pdbx_description
1 polymer ?
#
loop_
_entity_poly.entity_id
_entity_poly.type
_entity_poly.pdbx_seq_one_letter_code
_entity_poly.pdbx_strand_id
1 'polypeptide(L)'
;MRIIKQNDDDLAAEEAMRGGFIGAAKYCTVALFIGTVLQATSPRFRAIRPPQKGWMMVVAFLGGFGNASDTAFTNYERRDRETQIRQANKRRYDILYGDVSGLDDSNKIPIPATTASATETPTTTTPPSA
;
A
#
# COMPACT_ATOMS: atom_id res chain seq x y z
N MET A 1 -10.61 0.04 -20.84
CA MET A 1 -10.39 -0.33 -19.42
C MET A 1 -9.12 -1.20 -19.33
N ARG A 2 -7.92 -0.60 -19.22
CA ARG A 2 -6.64 -1.31 -18.96
C ARG A 2 -5.45 -0.41 -18.59
N ILE A 3 -5.54 0.92 -18.78
CA ILE A 3 -4.39 1.82 -18.64
C ILE A 3 -4.15 2.23 -17.17
N ILE A 4 -5.21 2.40 -16.38
CA ILE A 4 -5.09 2.84 -14.97
C ILE A 4 -4.42 1.75 -14.11
N LYS A 5 -4.78 0.48 -14.32
CA LYS A 5 -4.22 -0.65 -13.56
C LYS A 5 -2.74 -0.91 -13.85
N GLN A 6 -2.29 -0.63 -15.08
CA GLN A 6 -0.88 -0.80 -15.47
C GLN A 6 0.04 0.17 -14.71
N ASN A 7 -0.43 1.40 -14.48
CA ASN A 7 0.34 2.40 -13.76
C ASN A 7 0.49 2.04 -12.27
N ASP A 8 -0.56 1.46 -11.67
CA ASP A 8 -0.53 0.99 -10.28
C ASP A 8 0.38 -0.24 -10.11
N ASP A 9 0.36 -1.15 -11.08
CA ASP A 9 1.25 -2.33 -11.10
C ASP A 9 2.73 -1.92 -11.26
N ASP A 10 3.03 -0.91 -12.09
CA ASP A 10 4.40 -0.40 -12.28
C ASP A 10 4.92 0.33 -11.02
N LEU A 11 4.07 1.10 -10.33
CA LEU A 11 4.43 1.77 -9.08
C LEU A 11 4.66 0.76 -7.93
N ALA A 12 3.83 -0.28 -7.85
CA ALA A 12 4.03 -1.37 -6.89
C ALA A 12 5.34 -2.13 -7.16
N ALA A 13 5.64 -2.39 -8.43
CA ALA A 13 6.89 -3.03 -8.83
C ALA A 13 8.13 -2.17 -8.51
N GLU A 14 8.07 -0.86 -8.70
CA GLU A 14 9.16 0.05 -8.35
C GLU A 14 9.41 0.10 -6.84
N GLU A 15 8.36 0.20 -6.03
CA GLU A 15 8.51 0.21 -4.56
C GLU A 15 9.04 -1.13 -4.03
N ALA A 16 8.65 -2.24 -4.65
CA ALA A 16 9.18 -3.57 -4.34
C ALA A 16 10.62 -3.78 -4.79
N MET A 17 11.03 -3.28 -5.96
CA MET A 17 12.42 -3.34 -6.40
C MET A 17 13.32 -2.50 -5.49
N ARG A 18 12.83 -1.32 -5.05
CA ARG A 18 13.55 -0.46 -4.11
C ARG A 18 13.66 -1.11 -2.74
N GLY A 19 12.58 -1.70 -2.24
CA GLY A 19 12.57 -2.48 -1.00
C GLY A 19 13.50 -3.68 -1.05
N GLY A 20 13.42 -4.45 -2.15
CA GLY A 20 14.31 -5.57 -2.43
C GLY A 20 15.77 -5.16 -2.48
N PHE A 21 16.11 -4.04 -3.13
CA PHE A 21 17.49 -3.54 -3.20
C PHE A 21 18.03 -3.16 -1.81
N ILE A 22 17.22 -2.50 -0.99
CA ILE A 22 17.60 -2.14 0.39
C ILE A 22 17.80 -3.40 1.24
N GLY A 23 16.94 -4.41 1.07
CA GLY A 23 17.11 -5.71 1.72
C GLY A 23 18.37 -6.43 1.28
N ALA A 24 18.59 -6.52 -0.02
CA ALA A 24 19.77 -7.14 -0.60
C ALA A 24 21.05 -6.49 -0.10
N ALA A 25 21.09 -5.16 0.01
CA ALA A 25 22.20 -4.42 0.60
C ALA A 25 22.44 -4.82 2.07
N LYS A 26 21.38 -4.88 2.90
CA LYS A 26 21.49 -5.30 4.32
C LYS A 26 22.02 -6.72 4.50
N TYR A 27 21.55 -7.65 3.68
CA TYR A 27 22.02 -9.03 3.77
C TYR A 27 23.43 -9.19 3.19
N CYS A 28 23.79 -8.44 2.15
CA CYS A 28 25.16 -8.38 1.64
C CYS A 28 26.15 -7.83 2.66
N THR A 29 25.80 -6.79 3.44
CA THR A 29 26.71 -6.28 4.49
C THR A 29 26.93 -7.31 5.58
N VAL A 30 25.88 -8.04 5.98
CA VAL A 30 26.00 -9.15 6.93
C VAL A 30 26.84 -10.29 6.35
N ALA A 31 26.66 -10.64 5.08
CA ALA A 31 27.45 -11.67 4.42
C ALA A 31 28.92 -11.30 4.25
N LEU A 32 29.24 -10.02 3.99
CA LEU A 32 30.61 -9.50 4.01
C LEU A 32 31.22 -9.61 5.39
N PHE A 33 30.48 -9.21 6.43
CA PHE A 33 30.96 -9.33 7.80
C PHE A 33 31.24 -10.80 8.17
N ILE A 34 30.28 -11.70 7.96
CA ILE A 34 30.44 -13.14 8.20
C ILE A 34 31.59 -13.71 7.36
N GLY A 35 31.70 -13.33 6.09
CA GLY A 35 32.78 -13.74 5.21
C GLY A 35 34.16 -13.34 5.72
N THR A 36 34.31 -12.11 6.23
CA THR A 36 35.58 -11.66 6.84
C THR A 36 35.90 -12.39 8.14
N VAL A 37 34.91 -12.62 8.99
CA VAL A 37 35.06 -13.36 10.25
C VAL A 37 35.47 -14.81 9.98
N LEU A 38 34.80 -15.50 9.04
CA LEU A 38 35.16 -16.87 8.67
C LEU A 38 36.52 -16.95 7.99
N GLN A 39 36.90 -15.95 7.19
CA GLN A 39 38.22 -15.86 6.59
C GLN A 39 39.33 -15.68 7.66
N ALA A 40 39.05 -15.00 8.76
CA ALA A 40 40.00 -14.82 9.86
C ALA A 40 40.07 -16.06 10.78
N THR A 41 38.94 -16.67 11.10
CA THR A 41 38.82 -17.69 12.15
C THR A 41 38.89 -19.14 11.64
N SER A 42 38.45 -19.40 10.40
CA SER A 42 38.34 -20.78 9.88
C SER A 42 39.39 -21.09 8.82
N PRO A 43 40.32 -22.04 9.08
CA PRO A 43 41.30 -22.47 8.07
C PRO A 43 40.63 -23.17 6.88
N ARG A 44 39.51 -23.85 7.12
CA ARG A 44 38.73 -24.54 6.07
C ARG A 44 38.08 -23.54 5.12
N PHE A 45 37.61 -22.41 5.62
CA PHE A 45 37.03 -21.36 4.77
C PHE A 45 38.10 -20.61 3.98
N ARG A 46 39.30 -20.43 4.53
CA ARG A 46 40.45 -19.84 3.81
C ARG A 46 40.83 -20.66 2.58
N ALA A 47 40.80 -21.99 2.66
CA ALA A 47 41.15 -22.92 1.59
C ALA A 47 40.15 -22.96 0.41
N ILE A 48 38.95 -22.41 0.56
CA ILE A 48 37.94 -22.35 -0.50
C ILE A 48 38.38 -21.36 -1.60
N ARG A 49 38.12 -21.70 -2.87
CA ARG A 49 38.48 -20.84 -4.00
C ARG A 49 37.66 -19.53 -4.00
N PRO A 50 38.24 -18.38 -4.39
CA PRO A 50 37.54 -17.09 -4.46
C PRO A 50 36.17 -17.10 -5.16
N PRO A 51 35.98 -17.76 -6.32
CA PRO A 51 34.66 -17.79 -6.98
C PRO A 51 33.59 -18.53 -6.16
N GLN A 52 33.97 -19.56 -5.39
CA GLN A 52 33.03 -20.26 -4.51
C GLN A 52 32.63 -19.41 -3.30
N LYS A 53 33.50 -18.52 -2.83
CA LYS A 53 33.16 -17.54 -1.78
C LYS A 53 32.18 -16.49 -2.29
N GLY A 54 32.25 -16.13 -3.58
CA GLY A 54 31.30 -15.22 -4.23
C GLY A 54 29.85 -15.71 -4.19
N TRP A 55 29.62 -17.03 -4.19
CA TRP A 55 28.27 -17.59 -4.08
C TRP A 55 27.57 -17.26 -2.76
N MET A 56 28.30 -17.04 -1.67
CA MET A 56 27.72 -16.55 -0.42
C MET A 56 27.08 -15.17 -0.61
N MET A 57 27.70 -14.30 -1.41
CA MET A 57 27.13 -12.98 -1.72
C MET A 57 25.87 -13.10 -2.56
N VAL A 58 25.88 -14.00 -3.54
CA VAL A 58 24.71 -14.22 -4.40
C VAL A 58 23.52 -14.74 -3.58
N VAL A 59 23.75 -15.71 -2.68
CA VAL A 59 22.69 -16.25 -1.82
C VAL A 59 22.20 -15.19 -0.83
N ALA A 60 23.10 -14.41 -0.23
CA ALA A 60 22.72 -13.32 0.68
C ALA A 60 21.95 -12.21 -0.04
N PHE A 61 22.38 -11.84 -1.24
CA PHE A 61 21.69 -10.87 -2.09
C PHE A 61 20.29 -11.35 -2.43
N LEU A 62 20.15 -12.60 -2.90
CA LEU A 62 18.86 -13.15 -3.32
C LEU A 62 17.90 -13.34 -2.14
N GLY A 63 18.40 -13.81 -1.00
CA GLY A 63 17.61 -13.95 0.23
C GLY A 63 17.18 -12.60 0.80
N GLY A 64 18.06 -11.60 0.78
CA GLY A 64 17.74 -10.25 1.21
C GLY A 64 16.78 -9.52 0.27
N PHE A 65 16.95 -9.73 -1.04
CA PHE A 65 16.07 -9.17 -2.06
C PHE A 65 14.65 -9.72 -1.90
N GLY A 66 14.48 -11.04 -1.85
CA GLY A 66 13.16 -11.67 -1.76
C GLY A 66 12.39 -11.30 -0.48
N ASN A 67 13.05 -11.31 0.67
CA ASN A 67 12.38 -10.99 1.95
C ASN A 67 11.96 -9.50 2.00
N ALA A 68 12.83 -8.60 1.56
CA ALA A 68 12.54 -7.18 1.60
C ALA A 68 11.60 -6.71 0.47
N SER A 69 11.60 -7.37 -0.69
CA SER A 69 10.63 -7.07 -1.74
C SER A 69 9.20 -7.42 -1.33
N ASP A 70 9.01 -8.56 -0.66
CA ASP A 70 7.69 -9.00 -0.19
C ASP A 70 7.15 -8.10 0.93
N THR A 71 8.00 -7.72 1.88
CA THR A 71 7.64 -6.74 2.92
C THR A 71 7.40 -5.33 2.36
N ALA A 72 8.06 -4.95 1.26
CA ALA A 72 7.79 -3.68 0.60
C ALA A 72 6.46 -3.67 -0.16
N PHE A 73 6.14 -4.76 -0.88
CA PHE A 73 4.83 -4.92 -1.54
C PHE A 73 3.67 -4.84 -0.54
N THR A 74 3.75 -5.61 0.54
CA THR A 74 2.69 -5.62 1.56
C THR A 74 2.52 -4.27 2.26
N ASN A 75 3.59 -3.49 2.41
CA ASN A 75 3.51 -2.14 2.96
C ASN A 75 3.01 -1.11 1.94
N TYR A 76 3.30 -1.28 0.65
CA TYR A 76 2.75 -0.45 -0.42
C TYR A 76 1.23 -0.53 -0.45
N GLU A 77 0.66 -1.75 -0.41
CA GLU A 77 -0.80 -1.93 -0.38
C GLU A 77 -1.46 -1.27 0.85
N ARG A 78 -0.77 -1.29 2.01
CA ARG A 78 -1.27 -0.63 3.22
C ARG A 78 -1.22 0.88 3.09
N ARG A 79 -0.11 1.43 2.60
CA ARG A 79 0.06 2.87 2.39
C ARG A 79 -0.91 3.41 1.36
N ASP A 80 -1.14 2.67 0.28
CA ASP A 80 -2.08 3.05 -0.78
C ASP A 80 -3.51 3.20 -0.22
N ARG A 81 -3.98 2.21 0.56
CA ARG A 81 -5.28 2.28 1.24
C ARG A 81 -5.38 3.46 2.19
N GLU A 82 -4.34 3.74 2.97
CA GLU A 82 -4.29 4.91 3.86
C GLU A 82 -4.34 6.23 3.08
N THR A 83 -3.65 6.33 1.94
CA THR A 83 -3.67 7.54 1.10
C THR A 83 -5.03 7.74 0.44
N GLN A 84 -5.70 6.68 0.00
CA GLN A 84 -7.04 6.77 -0.56
C GLN A 84 -8.06 7.26 0.48
N ILE A 85 -8.00 6.75 1.71
CA ILE A 85 -8.85 7.22 2.81
C ILE A 85 -8.57 8.70 3.11
N ARG A 86 -7.29 9.11 3.16
CA ARG A 86 -6.92 10.50 3.41
C ARG A 86 -7.42 11.44 2.31
N GLN A 87 -7.31 11.03 1.04
CA GLN A 87 -7.82 11.81 -0.09
C GLN A 87 -9.35 11.90 -0.07
N ALA A 88 -10.05 10.81 0.24
CA ALA A 88 -11.50 10.81 0.38
C ALA A 88 -11.96 11.73 1.53
N ASN A 89 -11.27 11.69 2.66
CA ASN A 89 -11.54 12.59 3.79
C ASN A 89 -11.25 14.05 3.43
N LYS A 90 -10.17 14.34 2.72
CA LYS A 90 -9.89 15.69 2.20
C LYS A 90 -10.99 16.17 1.26
N ARG A 91 -11.42 15.36 0.30
CA ARG A 91 -12.53 15.71 -0.62
C ARG A 91 -13.82 16.00 0.13
N ARG A 92 -14.16 15.19 1.14
CA ARG A 92 -15.34 15.43 1.99
C ARG A 92 -15.22 16.72 2.79
N TYR A 93 -14.04 17.00 3.32
CA TYR A 93 -13.78 18.23 4.06
C TYR A 93 -13.85 19.47 3.14
N ASP A 94 -13.32 19.36 1.92
CA ASP A 94 -13.34 20.41 0.90
C ASP A 94 -14.76 20.69 0.40
N ILE A 95 -15.63 19.67 0.32
CA ILE A 95 -17.05 19.88 -0.01
C ILE A 95 -17.82 20.55 1.14
N LEU A 96 -17.47 20.26 2.40
CA LEU A 96 -18.18 20.81 3.58
C LEU A 96 -17.68 22.19 4.03
N TYR A 97 -16.39 22.46 3.85
CA TYR A 97 -15.70 23.64 4.37
C TYR A 97 -14.81 24.35 3.34
N GLY A 98 -14.71 23.82 2.12
CA GLY A 98 -14.07 24.54 1.02
C GLY A 98 -14.84 25.82 0.78
N ASP A 99 -14.09 26.92 0.81
CA ASP A 99 -14.62 28.26 0.78
C ASP A 99 -15.60 28.46 -0.38
N VAL A 100 -16.81 28.90 -0.06
CA VAL A 100 -17.87 29.26 -1.03
C VAL A 100 -17.45 30.44 -1.92
N SER A 101 -16.27 31.02 -1.66
CA SER A 101 -15.71 32.19 -2.34
C SER A 101 -14.99 31.90 -3.66
N GLY A 102 -14.88 30.63 -4.08
CA GLY A 102 -14.14 30.23 -5.28
C GLY A 102 -14.84 29.22 -6.20
N LEU A 103 -16.15 28.99 -6.03
CA LEU A 103 -16.90 28.07 -6.89
C LEU A 103 -17.64 28.86 -7.98
N ASP A 104 -17.15 28.75 -9.21
CA ASP A 104 -17.93 29.03 -10.41
C ASP A 104 -19.33 28.41 -10.29
N ASP A 105 -20.35 29.18 -10.68
CA ASP A 105 -21.80 28.95 -10.59
C ASP A 105 -22.35 27.66 -11.27
N SER A 106 -21.51 26.69 -11.62
CA SER A 106 -21.85 25.58 -12.51
C SER A 106 -22.20 24.26 -11.83
N ASN A 107 -22.09 24.14 -10.49
CA ASN A 107 -22.34 22.86 -9.82
C ASN A 107 -23.26 22.98 -8.58
N LYS A 108 -24.40 23.66 -8.75
CA LYS A 108 -25.52 23.52 -7.83
C LYS A 108 -26.16 22.16 -8.04
N ILE A 109 -25.80 21.19 -7.19
CA ILE A 109 -26.55 19.95 -7.05
C ILE A 109 -27.94 20.32 -6.49
N PRO A 110 -29.05 20.01 -7.17
CA PRO A 110 -30.38 20.31 -6.66
C PRO A 110 -30.64 19.43 -5.44
N ILE A 111 -30.71 20.07 -4.27
CA ILE A 111 -31.19 19.45 -3.04
C ILE A 111 -32.70 19.22 -3.23
N PRO A 112 -33.22 17.98 -3.20
CA PRO A 112 -34.65 17.77 -3.28
C PRO A 112 -35.29 18.40 -2.03
N ALA A 113 -36.10 19.43 -2.25
CA ALA A 113 -36.86 20.09 -1.22
C ALA A 113 -37.71 19.04 -0.47
N THR A 114 -37.48 18.97 0.83
CA THR A 114 -38.39 18.34 1.79
C THR A 114 -39.77 19.00 1.68
N THR A 115 -40.70 18.37 0.95
CA THR A 115 -42.13 18.62 1.14
C THR A 115 -42.60 17.73 2.28
N ALA A 116 -42.50 18.27 3.48
CA ALA A 116 -43.45 17.94 4.53
C ALA A 116 -44.82 18.48 4.09
N SER A 117 -45.76 17.59 3.79
CA SER A 117 -47.18 17.92 3.86
C SER A 117 -47.89 16.73 4.50
N ALA A 118 -48.16 16.88 5.79
CA ALA A 118 -49.09 16.05 6.52
C ALA A 118 -50.50 16.29 5.98
N THR A 119 -51.25 15.22 5.74
CA THR A 119 -52.72 15.22 5.87
C THR A 119 -53.14 13.86 6.43
N GLU A 120 -53.99 13.93 7.45
CA GLU A 120 -54.38 12.92 8.42
C GLU A 120 -55.32 11.82 7.87
N THR A 121 -55.20 10.62 8.48
CA THR A 121 -56.15 9.52 8.84
C THR A 121 -57.67 9.81 8.70
N PRO A 122 -58.63 8.83 8.74
CA PRO A 122 -58.55 7.41 9.14
C PRO A 122 -59.48 6.41 8.39
N THR A 123 -59.44 5.11 8.75
CA THR A 123 -60.51 4.05 8.73
C THR A 123 -59.83 2.66 8.59
N THR A 124 -60.14 1.55 9.26
CA THR A 124 -61.08 1.16 10.31
C THR A 124 -60.61 -0.21 10.85
N THR A 125 -60.50 -0.33 12.18
CA THR A 125 -60.72 -1.48 13.10
C THR A 125 -61.46 -2.69 12.45
N THR A 126 -61.17 -3.99 12.61
CA THR A 126 -60.88 -4.86 13.78
C THR A 126 -60.67 -6.33 13.27
N PRO A 127 -59.92 -7.22 13.97
CA PRO A 127 -59.79 -8.70 13.73
C PRO A 127 -60.93 -9.49 14.46
N PRO A 128 -60.90 -10.82 14.81
CA PRO A 128 -59.95 -11.95 14.63
C PRO A 128 -60.59 -13.34 14.32
N SER A 129 -59.80 -14.43 14.51
CA SER A 129 -60.16 -15.85 14.77
C SER A 129 -60.18 -16.79 13.54
N ALA A 130 -59.65 -18.01 13.54
CA ALA A 130 -59.10 -18.90 14.58
C ALA A 130 -57.99 -19.78 13.98
#